data_AF-A0A6G2DWN5-F1
#
_entry.id   AF-A0A6G2DWN5-F1
#
_cell.length_a   1.000
_cell.length_b   1.000
_cell.length_c   1.000
_cell.angle_alpha   90.00
_cell.angle_beta   90.00
_cell.angle_gamma   90.00
#
_symmetry.space_group_name_H-M   'P 1'
#
loop_
_entity.id
_entity.type
_entity.pdbx_description
1 polymer ?
#
loop_
_entity_poly.entity_id
_entity_poly.type
_entity_poly.pdbx_seq_one_letter_code
_entity_poly.pdbx_strand_id
1 'polypeptide(L)' 'MEFVSPIKDNDDIQAMKDYLREWNEMYYMLFITGLNTGLRVGDILTLKVKDVQGWHIKLRERKTGKQ' A
#
# COMPACT_ATOMS: atom_id res chain seq x y z
N MET A 1 3.94 -0.41 25.25
CA MET A 1 3.46 -0.35 23.86
C MET A 1 4.05 0.90 23.26
N GLU A 2 4.84 0.77 22.20
CA GLU A 2 5.27 1.92 21.41
C GLU A 2 4.00 2.53 20.76
N PHE A 3 3.73 3.81 21.05
CA PHE A 3 2.60 4.52 20.46
C PHE A 3 3.01 5.03 19.08
N VAL A 4 2.34 4.55 18.03
CA VAL A 4 2.56 5.01 16.66
C VAL A 4 1.32 5.77 16.22
N SER A 5 1.49 7.05 15.87
CA SER A 5 0.43 7.83 15.24
C SER A 5 0.49 7.65 13.72
N PRO A 6 -0.62 7.29 13.05
CA PRO A 6 -0.67 7.28 11.59
C PRO A 6 -0.63 8.71 11.04
N ILE A 7 -0.14 8.84 9.81
CA ILE A 7 -0.26 10.08 9.03
C ILE A 7 -1.72 10.23 8.62
N LYS A 8 -2.33 11.37 8.98
CA LYS A 8 -3.74 11.67 8.71
C LYS A 8 -3.92 12.94 7.89
N ASP A 9 -2.89 13.78 7.85
CA ASP A 9 -2.93 15.05 7.15
C ASP A 9 -2.77 14.83 5.65
N ASN A 10 -3.62 15.50 4.85
CA ASN A 10 -3.62 15.33 3.41
C ASN A 10 -2.39 15.95 2.75
N ASP A 11 -1.86 17.04 3.31
CA ASP A 11 -0.69 17.74 2.79
C ASP A 11 0.57 16.87 3.02
N ASP A 12 0.67 16.23 4.19
CA ASP A 12 1.74 15.26 4.47
C ASP A 12 1.70 14.06 3.51
N ILE A 13 0.49 13.52 3.25
CA ILE A 13 0.29 12.43 2.29
C ILE A 13 0.70 12.87 0.87
N GLN A 14 0.38 14.10 0.49
CA GLN A 14 0.71 14.64 -0.83
C GLN A 14 2.22 14.89 -0.97
N ALA A 15 2.86 15.48 0.04
CA ALA A 15 4.31 15.66 0.07
C ALA A 15 5.05 14.32 -0.05
N MET A 16 4.56 13.27 0.62
CA MET A 16 5.11 11.92 0.50
C MET A 16 4.95 11.35 -0.92
N LYS A 17 3.79 11.55 -1.55
CA LYS A 17 3.55 11.12 -2.94
C LYS A 17 4.54 11.80 -3.89
N ASP A 18 4.71 13.11 -3.76
CA ASP A 18 5.58 13.88 -4.66
C ASP A 18 7.04 13.49 -4.47
N TYR A 19 7.51 13.38 -3.23
CA TYR A 19 8.86 12.90 -2.90
C TYR A 19 9.13 11.51 -3.48
N LEU A 20 8.24 10.53 -3.24
CA LEU A 20 8.44 9.16 -3.71
C LEU A 20 8.41 9.08 -5.23
N ARG A 21 7.59 9.91 -5.89
CA ARG A 21 7.49 9.92 -7.36
C ARG A 21 8.78 10.44 -8.00
N GLU A 22 9.41 11.43 -7.39
CA GLU A 22 10.72 11.96 -7.85
C GLU A 22 11.85 10.98 -7.52
N TRP A 23 11.83 10.38 -6.33
CA TRP A 23 12.90 9.51 -5.87
C TRP A 23 12.90 8.14 -6.55
N ASN A 24 11.75 7.45 -6.56
CA ASN A 24 11.66 6.09 -7.08
C ASN A 24 10.20 5.66 -7.35
N GLU A 25 9.89 5.43 -8.62
CA GLU A 25 8.54 5.03 -9.07
C GLU A 25 8.02 3.75 -8.40
N MET A 26 8.87 2.76 -8.11
CA MET A 26 8.44 1.51 -7.48
C MET A 26 7.93 1.74 -6.05
N TYR A 27 8.62 2.57 -5.26
CA TYR A 27 8.16 2.92 -3.91
C TYR A 27 6.92 3.81 -3.94
N TYR A 28 6.82 4.71 -4.92
CA TYR A 28 5.59 5.48 -5.16
C TYR A 28 4.39 4.54 -5.43
N MET A 29 4.57 3.56 -6.33
CA MET A 29 3.53 2.56 -6.66
C MET A 29 3.14 1.72 -5.44
N LEU A 30 4.11 1.32 -4.61
CA LEU A 30 3.84 0.59 -3.37
C LEU A 30 3.02 1.43 -2.38
N PHE A 31 3.38 2.71 -2.23
CA PHE A 31 2.70 3.64 -1.33
C PHE A 31 1.26 3.90 -1.76
N ILE A 32 1.01 4.21 -3.04
CA ILE A 32 -0.36 4.44 -3.53
C ILE A 32 -1.20 3.16 -3.48
N THR A 33 -0.60 1.99 -3.72
CA THR A 33 -1.32 0.71 -3.62
C THR A 33 -1.76 0.46 -2.18
N GLY A 34 -0.86 0.64 -1.20
CA GLY A 34 -1.20 0.50 0.21
C GLY A 34 -2.24 1.51 0.68
N LEU A 35 -2.14 2.76 0.21
CA LEU A 35 -3.07 3.83 0.59
C LEU A 35 -4.49 3.59 0.05
N ASN A 36 -4.63 3.09 -1.17
CA ASN A 36 -5.95 2.87 -1.80
C ASN A 36 -6.60 1.53 -1.45
N THR A 37 -5.81 0.51 -1.10
CA THR A 37 -6.32 -0.85 -0.85
C THR A 37 -6.37 -1.22 0.63
N GLY A 38 -5.63 -0.51 1.49
CA GLY A 38 -5.51 -0.84 2.92
C GLY A 38 -4.74 -2.15 3.19
N LEU A 39 -4.13 -2.76 2.17
CA LEU A 39 -3.35 -3.98 2.31
C LEU A 39 -2.07 -3.72 3.12
N ARG A 40 -1.63 -4.72 3.87
CA ARG A 40 -0.34 -4.64 4.58
C ARG A 40 0.80 -4.77 3.58
N VAL A 41 1.91 -4.10 3.86
CA VAL A 41 3.10 -4.15 2.98
C VAL A 41 3.54 -5.57 2.64
N GLY A 42 3.51 -6.50 3.61
CA GLY A 42 3.89 -7.89 3.39
C GLY A 42 2.96 -8.65 2.44
N ASP A 43 1.70 -8.23 2.32
CA ASP A 43 0.74 -8.78 1.37
C ASP A 43 0.96 -8.16 -0.02
N ILE A 44 1.13 -6.83 -0.09
CA ILE A 44 1.41 -6.07 -1.33
C ILE A 44 2.66 -6.61 -2.03
N LEU A 45 3.74 -6.87 -1.30
CA LEU A 45 4.99 -7.39 -1.86
C LEU A 45 4.84 -8.75 -2.55
N THR A 46 3.73 -9.44 -2.32
CA THR A 46 3.49 -10.78 -2.87
C THR A 46 2.37 -10.83 -3.88
N LEU A 47 1.78 -9.67 -4.17
CA LEU A 47 0.77 -9.48 -5.18
C LEU A 47 1.33 -9.83 -6.56
N LYS A 48 0.58 -10.63 -7.33
CA LYS A 48 0.92 -10.99 -8.71
C LYS A 48 -0.17 -10.52 -9.65
N VAL A 49 0.18 -10.37 -10.93
CA VAL A 49 -0.77 -9.96 -11.98
C VAL A 49 -2.02 -10.84 -12.01
N LYS A 50 -1.87 -12.15 -11.79
CA LYS A 50 -2.99 -13.12 -11.75
C LYS A 50 -3.99 -12.89 -10.59
N ASP A 51 -3.58 -12.16 -9.55
CA ASP A 51 -4.40 -11.88 -8.38
C ASP A 51 -5.31 -10.65 -8.62
N VAL A 52 -5.11 -9.94 -9.73
CA VAL A 52 -5.89 -8.76 -10.13
C VAL A 52 -6.86 -9.14 -11.24
N GLN A 53 -8.15 -8.86 -11.04
CA GLN A 53 -9.21 -9.08 -12.02
C GLN A 53 -10.04 -7.79 -12.17
N GLY A 54 -9.79 -7.04 -13.24
CA GLY A 54 -10.39 -5.72 -13.45
C GLY A 54 -10.03 -4.79 -12.29
N TRP A 55 -11.02 -4.39 -11.51
CA TRP A 55 -10.87 -3.48 -10.36
C TRP A 55 -10.70 -4.21 -9.02
N HIS A 56 -10.68 -5.55 -9.00
CA HIS A 56 -10.65 -6.34 -7.78
C HIS A 56 -9.30 -7.03 -7.60
N ILE A 57 -8.78 -6.97 -6.38
CA ILE A 57 -7.61 -7.74 -5.95
C ILE A 57 -8.11 -8.91 -5.09
N LYS A 58 -7.74 -10.13 -5.47
CA LYS A 58 -8.05 -11.36 -4.73
C LYS A 58 -6.77 -11.91 -4.13
N LEU A 59 -6.59 -11.73 -2.83
CA LEU A 59 -5.40 -12.12 -2.08
C LEU A 59 -5.85 -12.77 -0.77
N ARG A 60 -5.16 -13.84 -0.38
CA ARG A 60 -5.28 -14.35 0.99
C ARG A 60 -4.28 -13.63 1.90
N GLU A 61 -4.78 -12.88 2.87
CA GLU A 61 -3.95 -12.13 3.84
C GLU A 61 -3.02 -13.09 4.60
N ARG A 62 -1.72 -12.77 4.65
CA ARG A 62 -0.73 -13.60 5.36
C ARG A 62 -0.92 -13.60 6.86
N LYS A 63 -1.28 -12.44 7.43
CA LYS A 63 -1.35 -12.27 8.89
C LYS A 63 -2.62 -12.85 9.49
N THR A 64 -3.75 -12.68 8.82
CA THR A 64 -5.07 -13.08 9.36
C THR A 64 -5.63 -14.33 8.69
N GLY A 65 -5.08 -14.74 7.55
CA GLY A 65 -5.56 -15.88 6.77
C GLY A 65 -6.90 -15.64 6.05
N LYS A 66 -7.48 -14.44 6.17
CA LYS A 66 -8.72 -14.03 5.51
C LYS A 66 -8.50 -13.85 4.01
N GLN A 67 -9.58 -14.00 3.25
CA GLN A 67 -9.62 -13.87 1.80
C GLN A 67 -10.31 -12.57 1.40
#